data_AF-A0A0B1S424-F1
#
_entry.id   AF-A0A0B1S424-F1
#
_cell.length_a   1.000
_cell.length_b   1.000
_cell.length_c   1.000
_cell.angle_alpha   90.00
_cell.angle_beta   90.00
_cell.angle_gamma   90.00
#
_symmetry.space_group_name_H-M   'P 1'
#
loop_
_entity.id
_entity.type
_entity.pdbx_description
1 polymer ?
#
loop_
_entity_poly.entity_id
_entity_poly.type
_entity_poly.pdbx_seq_one_letter_code
_entity_poly.pdbx_strand_id
1 'polypeptide(L)'
;VLSLPYKDTSYAFNVFLPKVRYGLDALRKKLTGATIQKLLSQLKSTYMTISLPKMKIETDFKLKAALMAMGVTEMFSDNADLSGITKLLPLKVSDAVHKAIIEVRSL
;
A
#
# COMPACT_ATOMS: atom_id res chain seq x y z
N VAL A 1 -8.23 16.11 -0.86
CA VAL A 1 -7.84 14.98 0.00
C VAL A 1 -8.56 15.15 1.31
N LEU A 2 -9.07 14.07 1.88
CA LEU A 2 -9.68 14.04 3.21
C LEU A 2 -8.74 13.25 4.12
N SER A 3 -8.54 13.72 5.35
CA SER A 3 -7.77 13.00 6.38
C SER A 3 -8.63 12.82 7.62
N LEU A 4 -8.76 11.58 8.06
CA LEU A 4 -9.55 11.19 9.22
C LEU A 4 -8.59 10.63 10.28
N PRO A 5 -8.18 11.41 11.29
CA PRO A 5 -7.31 10.93 12.34
C PRO A 5 -8.01 9.84 13.16
N TYR A 6 -7.26 8.81 13.56
CA TYR A 6 -7.75 7.82 14.51
C TYR A 6 -7.67 8.36 15.95
N LYS A 7 -8.16 7.57 16.92
CA LYS A 7 -8.03 7.90 18.35
C LYS A 7 -6.57 8.11 18.75
N ASP A 8 -5.69 7.26 18.24
CA ASP A 8 -4.25 7.53 18.22
C ASP A 8 -3.94 8.41 17.01
N THR A 9 -3.60 9.66 17.28
CA THR A 9 -3.37 10.68 16.27
C THR A 9 -2.05 10.52 15.52
N SER A 10 -1.22 9.54 15.89
CA SER A 10 -0.09 9.11 15.06
C SER A 10 -0.53 8.45 13.75
N TYR A 11 -1.80 8.02 13.67
CA TYR A 11 -2.39 7.42 12.47
C TYR A 11 -3.57 8.23 11.94
N ALA A 12 -3.71 8.25 10.62
CA ALA A 12 -4.88 8.81 9.95
C ALA A 12 -5.25 8.02 8.69
N PHE A 13 -6.56 7.87 8.44
CA PHE A 13 -7.07 7.35 7.18
C PHE A 13 -7.21 8.49 6.17
N ASN A 14 -6.41 8.44 5.10
CA ASN A 14 -6.39 9.48 4.07
C ASN A 14 -7.10 9.02 2.79
N VAL A 15 -8.08 9.80 2.33
CA VAL A 15 -8.90 9.51 1.15
C VAL A 15 -8.54 10.46 0.00
N PHE A 16 -8.10 9.86 -1.10
CA PHE A 16 -7.77 10.56 -2.36
C PHE A 16 -8.84 10.29 -3.40
N LEU A 17 -9.88 11.14 -3.41
CA LEU A 17 -11.02 11.00 -4.31
C LEU A 17 -10.82 11.85 -5.58
N PRO A 18 -10.78 11.27 -6.80
CA PRO A 18 -10.83 12.03 -8.04
C PRO A 18 -12.12 12.85 -8.16
N LYS A 19 -12.03 14.08 -8.66
CA LYS A 19 -13.21 14.93 -8.91
C LYS A 19 -14.06 14.44 -10.09
N VAL A 20 -13.43 13.79 -11.07
CA VAL A 20 -14.08 13.28 -12.28
C VAL A 20 -14.47 11.83 -12.04
N ARG A 21 -15.71 11.47 -12.40
CA ARG A 21 -16.20 10.09 -12.37
C ARG A 21 -15.29 9.20 -13.23
N TYR A 22 -14.92 8.02 -12.72
CA TYR A 22 -13.95 7.11 -13.34
C TYR A 22 -12.52 7.69 -13.51
N GLY A 23 -12.18 8.79 -12.83
CA GLY A 23 -10.87 9.42 -12.91
C GLY A 23 -9.74 8.75 -12.10
N LEU A 24 -9.95 7.54 -11.56
CA LEU A 24 -9.00 6.90 -10.65
C LEU A 24 -7.69 6.53 -11.34
N ASP A 25 -7.74 6.00 -12.57
CA ASP A 25 -6.51 5.65 -13.30
C ASP A 25 -5.67 6.88 -13.66
N ALA A 26 -6.33 7.98 -14.04
CA ALA A 26 -5.65 9.24 -14.32
C ALA A 26 -5.01 9.82 -13.04
N LEU A 27 -5.69 9.71 -11.90
CA LEU A 27 -5.12 10.09 -10.60
C LEU A 27 -3.91 9.22 -10.26
N ARG A 28 -4.02 7.89 -10.40
CA ARG A 28 -2.96 6.93 -10.07
C ARG A 28 -1.65 7.22 -10.80
N LYS A 29 -1.72 7.55 -12.10
CA LYS A 29 -0.53 7.90 -12.90
C LYS A 29 0.19 9.16 -12.43
N LYS A 30 -0.50 10.06 -11.72
CA LYS A 30 0.06 11.32 -11.21
C LYS A 30 0.42 11.26 -9.72
N LEU A 31 0.07 10.16 -9.06
CA LEU A 31 0.21 10.03 -7.62
C LEU A 31 1.62 9.53 -7.28
N THR A 32 2.53 10.48 -7.08
CA THR A 32 3.89 10.21 -6.61
C THR A 32 4.00 10.44 -5.10
N GLY A 33 5.09 9.96 -4.47
CA GLY A 33 5.37 10.25 -3.06
C GLY A 33 5.39 11.75 -2.76
N ALA A 34 6.03 12.55 -3.62
CA ALA A 34 6.04 14.01 -3.48
C ALA A 34 4.65 14.64 -3.62
N THR A 35 3.83 14.13 -4.55
CA THR A 35 2.45 14.59 -4.73
C THR A 35 1.60 14.28 -3.49
N ILE A 36 1.75 13.08 -2.91
CA ILE A 36 1.05 12.68 -1.69
C ILE A 36 1.45 13.62 -0.54
N GLN A 37 2.75 13.79 -0.29
CA GLN A 37 3.23 14.66 0.80
C GLN A 37 2.74 16.10 0.64
N LYS A 38 2.81 16.65 -0.58
CA LYS A 38 2.29 18.01 -0.88
C LYS A 38 0.80 18.13 -0.61
N LEU A 39 0.00 17.15 -0.98
CA LEU A 39 -1.45 17.20 -0.76
C LEU A 39 -1.81 17.09 0.73
N LEU A 40 -1.04 16.31 1.50
CA LEU A 40 -1.23 16.16 2.94
C LEU A 40 -0.79 17.39 3.73
N SER A 41 0.28 18.08 3.33
CA SER A 41 0.74 19.29 4.01
C SER A 41 -0.19 20.50 3.83
N GLN A 42 -1.10 20.44 2.87
CA GLN A 42 -2.06 21.51 2.55
C GLN A 42 -3.43 21.32 3.22
N LEU A 43 -3.60 20.28 4.04
CA LEU A 43 -4.85 20.02 4.74
C LEU A 43 -5.15 21.13 5.75
N LYS A 44 -6.44 21.45 5.89
CA LYS A 44 -6.95 22.40 6.88
C LYS A 44 -8.11 21.75 7.63
N SER A 45 -8.21 22.03 8.92
CA SER A 45 -9.40 21.67 9.68
C SER A 45 -10.63 22.38 9.09
N THR A 46 -11.70 21.63 8.81
CA THR A 46 -12.88 22.16 8.13
C THR A 46 -14.10 21.34 8.56
N TYR A 47 -15.19 22.02 8.92
CA TYR A 47 -16.47 21.37 9.15
C TYR A 47 -17.11 20.96 7.82
N MET A 48 -17.44 19.67 7.67
CA MET A 48 -18.04 19.15 6.45
C MET A 48 -18.87 17.90 6.71
N THR A 49 -19.86 17.64 5.85
CA THR A 49 -20.60 16.38 5.83
C THR A 49 -19.85 15.36 5.00
N ILE A 50 -19.65 14.16 5.53
CA ILE A 50 -18.90 13.08 4.90
C ILE A 50 -19.81 11.87 4.77
N SER A 51 -19.86 11.28 3.57
CA SER A 51 -20.43 9.96 3.34
C SER A 51 -19.30 9.02 2.92
N LEU A 52 -19.02 8.01 3.74
CA LEU A 52 -17.99 7.02 3.50
C LEU A 52 -18.64 5.61 3.49
N PRO A 53 -18.43 4.80 2.44
CA PRO A 53 -19.02 3.47 2.38
C PRO A 53 -18.38 2.55 3.42
N LYS A 54 -19.21 1.68 4.02
CA LYS A 54 -18.72 0.52 4.76
C LYS A 54 -18.16 -0.47 3.75
N MET A 55 -16.97 -0.99 4.01
CA MET A 55 -16.27 -1.84 3.05
C MET A 55 -15.35 -2.83 3.76
N LYS A 56 -15.21 -3.99 3.15
CA LYS A 56 -14.17 -4.98 3.49
C LYS A 56 -13.41 -5.29 2.21
N ILE A 57 -12.10 -5.08 2.22
CA ILE A 57 -11.20 -5.47 1.14
C ILE A 57 -10.30 -6.56 1.69
N GLU A 58 -10.27 -7.69 1.00
CA GLU A 58 -9.30 -8.76 1.23
C GLU A 58 -8.38 -8.84 0.02
N THR A 59 -7.08 -8.91 0.26
CA THR A 59 -6.07 -8.94 -0.81
C THR A 59 -5.24 -10.21 -0.70
N ASP A 60 -5.03 -10.85 -1.86
CA ASP A 60 -3.99 -11.85 -2.05
C ASP A 60 -3.00 -11.29 -3.07
N PHE A 61 -1.89 -10.75 -2.57
CA PHE A 61 -0.89 -10.06 -3.38
C PHE A 61 0.27 -10.99 -3.71
N LYS A 62 0.54 -11.15 -5.02
CA LYS A 62 1.65 -11.93 -5.57
C LYS A 62 2.98 -11.24 -5.31
N LEU A 63 3.45 -11.27 -4.07
CA LEU A 63 4.62 -10.51 -3.61
C LEU A 63 5.89 -10.93 -4.34
N LYS A 64 6.10 -12.23 -4.61
CA LYS A 64 7.23 -12.70 -5.43
C LYS A 64 7.30 -12.00 -6.79
N ALA A 65 6.17 -11.93 -7.51
CA ALA A 65 6.13 -11.30 -8.83
C ALA A 65 6.46 -9.80 -8.77
N ALA A 66 5.95 -9.10 -7.75
CA ALA A 66 6.24 -7.68 -7.54
C ALA A 66 7.73 -7.44 -7.21
N LEU A 67 8.31 -8.24 -6.31
CA LEU A 67 9.73 -8.16 -5.94
C LEU A 67 10.64 -8.40 -7.16
N MET A 68 10.35 -9.41 -7.96
CA MET A 68 11.11 -9.67 -9.20
C MET A 68 11.00 -8.50 -10.19
N ALA A 69 9.81 -7.91 -10.36
CA ALA A 69 9.63 -6.74 -11.22
C ALA A 69 10.36 -5.48 -10.68
N MET A 70 10.66 -5.44 -9.39
CA MET A 70 11.48 -4.39 -8.75
C MET A 70 12.98 -4.70 -8.77
N GLY A 71 13.41 -5.80 -9.38
CA GLY A 71 14.83 -6.19 -9.49
C GLY A 71 15.33 -7.12 -8.40
N VAL A 72 14.47 -7.51 -7.45
CA VAL A 72 14.81 -8.51 -6.42
C VAL A 72 14.58 -9.90 -7.02
N THR A 73 15.55 -10.37 -7.81
CA THR A 73 15.43 -11.62 -8.58
C THR A 73 16.31 -12.75 -8.05
N GLU A 74 17.51 -12.44 -7.59
CA GLU A 74 18.54 -13.44 -7.24
C GLU A 74 18.07 -14.40 -6.14
N MET A 75 17.41 -13.87 -5.10
CA MET A 75 16.88 -14.67 -3.99
C MET A 75 15.87 -15.76 -4.39
N PHE A 76 15.27 -15.63 -5.58
CA PHE A 76 14.31 -16.60 -6.13
C PHE A 76 14.94 -17.56 -7.16
N SER A 77 16.24 -17.41 -7.44
CA SER A 77 16.98 -18.18 -8.44
C SER A 77 17.89 -19.23 -7.78
N ASP A 78 18.49 -20.10 -8.59
CA ASP A 78 19.49 -21.05 -8.11
C ASP A 78 20.83 -20.39 -7.72
N ASN A 79 21.02 -19.12 -8.07
CA ASN A 79 22.19 -18.32 -7.69
C ASN A 79 22.03 -17.61 -6.33
N ALA A 80 20.93 -17.84 -5.61
CA ALA A 80 20.67 -17.17 -4.35
C ALA A 80 21.77 -17.44 -3.30
N ASP A 81 22.41 -16.37 -2.80
CA ASP A 81 23.27 -16.46 -1.63
C ASP A 81 22.48 -16.14 -0.35
N LEU A 82 22.07 -17.20 0.34
CA LEU A 82 21.42 -17.15 1.66
C LEU A 82 22.32 -17.76 2.76
N SER A 83 23.65 -17.72 2.56
CA SER A 83 24.63 -18.30 3.50
C SER A 83 24.61 -17.69 4.90
N GLY A 84 24.08 -16.46 5.03
CA GLY A 84 23.82 -15.82 6.31
C GLY A 84 22.73 -16.50 7.16
N ILE A 85 21.86 -17.32 6.54
CA ILE A 85 20.84 -18.11 7.24
C ILE A 85 21.39 -19.49 7.63
N THR A 86 22.04 -20.17 6.68
CA THR A 86 22.69 -21.47 6.92
C THR A 86 23.85 -21.68 5.96
N LYS A 87 24.89 -22.37 6.43
CA LYS A 87 26.05 -22.78 5.63
C LYS A 87 25.99 -24.23 5.17
N LEU A 88 24.98 -24.99 5.60
CA LEU A 88 24.92 -26.44 5.39
C LEU A 88 24.52 -26.82 3.97
N LEU A 89 23.61 -26.06 3.36
CA LEU A 89 23.03 -26.35 2.05
C LEU A 89 22.68 -25.03 1.32
N PRO A 90 22.80 -24.98 -0.01
CA PRO A 90 22.26 -23.87 -0.79
C PRO A 90 20.75 -23.74 -0.59
N LEU A 91 20.29 -22.52 -0.31
CA LEU A 91 18.87 -22.20 -0.16
C LEU A 91 18.45 -21.16 -1.19
N LYS A 92 17.19 -21.25 -1.62
CA LYS A 92 16.52 -20.19 -2.38
C LYS A 92 15.12 -19.99 -1.85
N VAL A 93 14.56 -18.80 -2.05
CA VAL A 93 13.17 -18.51 -1.74
C VAL A 93 12.30 -19.06 -2.86
N SER A 94 11.41 -20.00 -2.52
CA SER A 94 10.46 -20.57 -3.48
C SER A 94 9.34 -19.59 -3.81
N ASP A 95 8.75 -18.95 -2.79
CA ASP A 95 7.64 -18.02 -2.93
C ASP A 95 7.60 -16.96 -1.82
N ALA A 96 6.84 -15.89 -2.08
CA ALA A 96 6.53 -14.84 -1.13
C ALA A 96 5.07 -14.41 -1.31
N VAL A 97 4.31 -14.42 -0.22
CA VAL A 97 2.87 -14.14 -0.19
C VAL A 97 2.60 -12.95 0.74
N HIS A 98 1.73 -12.05 0.31
CA HIS A 98 1.24 -10.95 1.14
C HIS A 98 -0.28 -10.94 1.16
N LYS A 99 -0.86 -11.11 2.34
CA LYS A 99 -2.31 -11.06 2.56
C LYS A 99 -2.64 -9.96 3.55
N ALA A 100 -3.62 -9.13 3.19
CA ALA A 100 -4.09 -8.05 4.03
C ALA A 100 -5.61 -7.90 3.94
N ILE A 101 -6.21 -7.53 5.07
CA ILE A 101 -7.63 -7.19 5.19
C ILE A 101 -7.73 -5.74 5.63
N ILE A 102 -8.54 -4.96 4.91
CA ILE A 102 -8.91 -3.60 5.29
C ILE A 102 -10.41 -3.60 5.50
N GLU A 103 -10.85 -3.16 6.67
CA GLU A 103 -12.27 -3.04 6.98
C GLU A 103 -12.60 -1.65 7.49
N VAL A 104 -13.58 -1.01 6.85
CA VAL A 104 -14.13 0.29 7.23
C VAL A 104 -15.56 0.05 7.72
N ARG A 105 -15.78 0.31 9.00
CA ARG A 105 -17.10 0.25 9.65
C ARG A 105 -17.56 1.65 10.05
N SER A 106 -18.85 1.79 10.36
CA SER A 106 -19.30 2.97 11.12
C SER A 106 -18.67 2.94 12.50
N LEU A 107 -18.29 4.12 13.00
CA LEU A 107 -17.87 4.36 14.37
C LEU A 107 -18.89 3.81 15.38
#